data_AF-A0A355GV54-F1
#
_entry.id   AF-A0A355GV54-F1
#
_cell.length_a   1.000
_cell.length_b   1.000
_cell.length_c   1.000
_cell.angle_alpha   90.00
_cell.angle_beta   90.00
_cell.angle_gamma   90.00
#
_symmetry.space_group_name_H-M   'P 1'
#
loop_
_entity.id
_entity.type
_entity.pdbx_description
1 polymer ?
#
loop_
_entity_poly.entity_id
_entity_poly.type
_entity_poly.pdbx_seq_one_letter_code
_entity_poly.pdbx_strand_id
1 'polypeptide(L)'
;LNGSGASGTYAYTGNGVPDGTTYTVTEADYSGGGYTTAGTGATGSVVTDTTQTASFTNTRNVSHSAPSTGDLTISKTVAGIGADTAKKFNFTVTFSGASGSYHYTGNGVPDGTIKSGDTISLAHGQSVTITGLPVGATYQVTEENASAQGYSVESAGSSGTISSSQDRTAAFTNTKLPISTGRLTISKTVTGQGADFTKKFKFTVTFTDAPDAYPYTGVSAGTLRSGGSVLLADGESITITGLPEGVQYTVAEADYTKEGYTSSSTGAAGCIYANALQTASFTNNWNSAMDQLSVPGGPGTPGNSTDNIDDEGVPQGATDLQGPKNVGENGMPKTGDNQTGGLAKFWLLFFSIALMALTAADLALRKKYSIHGNRK
;
A
#
# COMPACT_ATOMS: atom_id res chain seq x y z
N LEU A 1 50.24 39.07 -50.59
CA LEU A 1 49.62 40.04 -49.65
C LEU A 1 49.09 39.23 -48.47
N ASN A 2 49.34 39.65 -47.23
CA ASN A 2 48.78 38.94 -46.06
C ASN A 2 47.48 39.63 -45.65
N GLY A 3 46.36 38.91 -45.74
CA GLY A 3 45.04 39.35 -45.29
C GLY A 3 44.26 38.17 -44.74
N SER A 4 43.82 38.26 -43.49
CA SER A 4 43.17 37.15 -42.78
C SER A 4 41.65 37.24 -42.81
N GLY A 5 40.98 36.17 -43.25
CA GLY A 5 39.66 35.81 -42.71
C GLY A 5 38.45 36.64 -43.15
N ALA A 6 38.38 37.07 -44.42
CA ALA A 6 37.13 37.50 -45.05
C ALA A 6 37.17 37.22 -46.56
N SER A 7 36.00 37.11 -47.21
CA SER A 7 35.89 37.06 -48.67
C SER A 7 36.20 38.43 -49.27
N GLY A 8 37.49 38.72 -49.48
CA GLY A 8 37.99 40.00 -50.00
C GLY A 8 38.38 39.92 -51.48
N THR A 9 37.71 40.69 -52.33
CA THR A 9 38.13 40.87 -53.74
C THR A 9 39.30 41.85 -53.82
N TYR A 10 40.52 41.32 -53.81
CA TYR A 10 41.75 42.12 -53.93
C TYR A 10 42.04 42.48 -55.39
N ALA A 11 41.53 43.64 -55.85
CA ALA A 11 41.87 44.18 -57.16
C ALA A 11 43.27 44.83 -57.16
N TYR A 12 44.08 44.53 -58.19
CA TYR A 12 45.36 45.21 -58.46
C TYR A 12 45.32 45.90 -59.82
N THR A 13 45.17 47.22 -59.82
CA THR A 13 45.26 48.07 -61.02
C THR A 13 46.70 48.54 -61.24
N GLY A 14 47.50 47.68 -61.85
CA GLY A 14 48.88 48.00 -62.23
C GLY A 14 48.96 48.78 -63.54
N ASN A 15 49.03 50.12 -63.47
CA ASN A 15 49.35 50.93 -64.64
C ASN A 15 50.75 50.57 -65.16
N GLY A 16 50.84 50.08 -66.40
CA GLY A 16 52.12 49.79 -67.08
C GLY A 16 52.59 48.33 -67.05
N VAL A 17 51.74 47.35 -66.73
CA VAL A 17 52.05 45.93 -66.99
C VAL A 17 51.90 45.65 -68.50
N PRO A 18 52.94 45.15 -69.20
CA PRO A 18 52.86 44.91 -70.64
C PRO A 18 51.89 43.78 -71.03
N ASP A 19 51.34 43.87 -72.24
CA ASP A 19 50.56 42.80 -72.87
C ASP A 19 51.36 41.49 -72.93
N GLY A 20 50.69 40.35 -72.76
CA GLY A 20 51.29 39.02 -72.74
C GLY A 20 52.02 38.64 -71.45
N THR A 21 52.29 39.59 -70.53
CA THR A 21 53.01 39.34 -69.26
C THR A 21 52.36 38.19 -68.47
N THR A 22 53.12 37.12 -68.23
CA THR A 22 52.64 35.97 -67.46
C THR A 22 52.54 36.29 -65.97
N TYR A 23 51.47 35.84 -65.33
CA TYR A 23 51.25 36.00 -63.89
C TYR A 23 51.01 34.65 -63.19
N THR A 24 51.20 34.66 -61.87
CA THR A 24 50.83 33.55 -60.99
C THR A 24 50.39 34.11 -59.65
N VAL A 25 49.23 33.66 -59.17
CA VAL A 25 48.66 34.01 -57.86
C VAL A 25 48.66 32.77 -57.00
N THR A 26 49.27 32.85 -55.82
CA THR A 26 49.28 31.77 -54.82
C THR A 26 48.56 32.22 -53.55
N GLU A 27 47.72 31.33 -53.02
CA GLU A 27 47.21 31.44 -51.66
C GLU A 27 48.13 30.66 -50.70
N ALA A 28 48.12 31.01 -49.42
CA ALA A 28 48.86 30.27 -48.39
C ALA A 28 48.13 28.97 -48.01
N ASP A 29 48.87 27.95 -47.59
CA ASP A 29 48.27 26.69 -47.14
C ASP A 29 47.59 26.86 -45.77
N TYR A 30 46.26 26.70 -45.74
CA TYR A 30 45.43 26.71 -44.54
C TYR A 30 44.90 25.31 -44.16
N SER A 31 45.42 24.23 -44.75
CA SER A 31 45.04 22.84 -44.47
C SER A 31 45.15 22.48 -42.97
N GLY A 32 46.19 22.96 -42.29
CA GLY A 32 46.37 22.82 -40.84
C GLY A 32 45.28 23.50 -39.98
N GLY A 33 44.49 24.41 -40.55
CA GLY A 33 43.30 25.00 -39.92
C GLY A 33 41.99 24.24 -40.18
N GLY A 34 42.05 23.14 -40.94
CA GLY A 34 40.89 22.37 -41.39
C GLY A 34 40.19 22.99 -42.62
N TYR A 35 40.92 23.73 -43.46
CA TYR A 35 40.39 24.29 -44.71
C TYR A 35 40.79 23.46 -45.93
N THR A 36 39.89 23.39 -46.92
CA THR A 36 40.18 22.91 -48.27
C THR A 36 39.99 24.05 -49.26
N THR A 37 41.00 24.31 -50.09
CA THR A 37 41.05 25.42 -51.04
C THR A 37 40.72 24.94 -52.44
N ALA A 38 39.83 25.64 -53.13
CA ALA A 38 39.59 25.48 -54.57
C ALA A 38 39.86 26.82 -55.28
N GLY A 39 40.62 26.81 -56.37
CA GLY A 39 41.04 28.03 -57.06
C GLY A 39 40.86 27.96 -58.59
N THR A 40 40.58 29.10 -59.21
CA THR A 40 40.45 29.28 -60.66
C THR A 40 41.23 30.53 -61.11
N GLY A 41 41.69 30.55 -62.37
CA GLY A 41 42.41 31.70 -62.94
C GLY A 41 43.76 32.03 -62.27
N ALA A 42 44.32 31.12 -61.46
CA ALA A 42 45.53 31.37 -60.68
C ALA A 42 46.80 31.62 -61.53
N THR A 43 46.80 31.21 -62.80
CA THR A 43 47.86 31.49 -63.76
C THR A 43 47.26 31.95 -65.10
N GLY A 44 48.02 32.77 -65.83
CA GLY A 44 47.63 33.26 -67.15
C GLY A 44 48.60 34.31 -67.68
N SER A 45 48.22 35.00 -68.75
CA SER A 45 48.88 36.21 -69.24
C SER A 45 47.95 37.41 -69.12
N VAL A 46 48.51 38.60 -68.90
CA VAL A 46 47.81 39.87 -69.05
C VAL A 46 47.42 40.08 -70.51
N VAL A 47 46.21 40.57 -70.74
CA VAL A 47 45.69 40.95 -72.05
C VAL A 47 45.21 42.39 -71.94
N THR A 48 45.58 43.22 -72.91
CA THR A 48 45.24 44.65 -72.95
C THR A 48 43.73 44.87 -72.83
N ASP A 49 43.35 45.92 -72.10
CA ASP A 49 41.96 46.31 -71.79
C ASP A 49 41.06 45.20 -71.19
N THR A 50 41.65 44.12 -70.65
CA THR A 50 40.94 42.94 -70.15
C THR A 50 41.27 42.65 -68.68
N THR A 51 40.24 42.53 -67.83
CA THR A 51 40.41 42.23 -66.40
C THR A 51 40.62 40.72 -66.16
N GLN A 52 41.88 40.32 -66.05
CA GLN A 52 42.22 38.95 -65.65
C GLN A 52 41.91 38.72 -64.17
N THR A 53 41.21 37.62 -63.86
CA THR A 53 40.68 37.33 -62.54
C THR A 53 41.14 35.96 -62.04
N ALA A 54 41.89 35.94 -60.94
CA ALA A 54 42.06 34.76 -60.10
C ALA A 54 40.98 34.75 -59.01
N SER A 55 40.54 33.58 -58.56
CA SER A 55 39.56 33.44 -57.48
C SER A 55 39.80 32.17 -56.68
N PHE A 56 39.65 32.27 -55.36
CA PHE A 56 39.92 31.18 -54.42
C PHE A 56 38.77 31.07 -53.40
N THR A 57 38.39 29.83 -53.07
CA THR A 57 37.31 29.49 -52.14
C THR A 57 37.83 28.53 -51.09
N ASN A 58 37.87 28.97 -49.84
CA ASN A 58 38.31 28.18 -48.69
C ASN A 58 37.11 27.59 -47.94
N THR A 59 36.89 26.29 -48.10
CA THR A 59 35.83 25.56 -47.41
C THR A 59 36.37 25.00 -46.09
N ARG A 60 35.79 25.36 -44.95
CA ARG A 60 36.20 24.77 -43.65
C ARG A 60 35.51 23.43 -43.45
N ASN A 61 36.27 22.34 -43.49
CA ASN A 61 35.75 20.99 -43.42
C ASN A 61 35.84 20.44 -41.98
N VAL A 62 34.79 20.63 -41.18
CA VAL A 62 34.68 20.09 -39.82
C VAL A 62 33.73 18.90 -39.76
N SER A 63 34.29 17.69 -39.77
CA SER A 63 33.57 16.46 -39.46
C SER A 63 33.20 16.42 -37.97
N HIS A 64 32.00 16.90 -37.63
CA HIS A 64 31.44 16.70 -36.29
C HIS A 64 30.96 15.26 -36.17
N SER A 65 31.74 14.40 -35.49
CA SER A 65 31.26 13.07 -35.10
C SER A 65 30.04 13.24 -34.20
N ALA A 66 28.96 12.51 -34.48
CA ALA A 66 27.79 12.49 -33.60
C ALA A 66 28.23 12.12 -32.16
N PRO A 67 27.69 12.78 -31.12
CA PRO A 67 28.04 12.47 -29.74
C PRO A 67 27.68 11.00 -29.44
N SER A 68 28.58 10.29 -28.74
CA SER A 68 28.32 8.91 -28.37
C SER A 68 27.16 8.85 -27.37
N THR A 69 26.22 7.93 -27.61
CA THR A 69 25.01 7.75 -26.80
C THR A 69 24.91 6.33 -26.24
N GLY A 70 24.04 6.12 -25.27
CA GLY A 70 23.58 4.82 -24.81
C GLY A 70 22.15 4.89 -24.30
N ASP A 71 21.54 3.74 -24.03
CA ASP A 71 20.09 3.66 -23.79
C ASP A 71 19.76 3.25 -22.35
N LEU A 72 18.56 3.62 -21.88
CA LEU A 72 18.04 3.30 -20.54
C LEU A 72 16.66 2.64 -20.64
N THR A 73 16.58 1.37 -20.24
CA THR A 73 15.31 0.65 -20.07
C THR A 73 14.79 0.77 -18.65
N ILE A 74 13.51 1.10 -18.49
CA ILE A 74 12.78 1.10 -17.23
C ILE A 74 11.72 0.00 -17.31
N SER A 75 11.66 -0.92 -16.35
CA SER A 75 10.76 -2.09 -16.44
C SER A 75 10.05 -2.42 -15.12
N LYS A 76 8.82 -2.95 -15.22
CA LYS A 76 7.96 -3.20 -14.05
C LYS A 76 7.48 -4.65 -13.91
N THR A 77 7.85 -5.27 -12.81
CA THR A 77 7.26 -6.53 -12.31
C THR A 77 6.24 -6.25 -11.21
N VAL A 78 5.12 -6.96 -11.24
CA VAL A 78 4.16 -7.02 -10.14
C VAL A 78 3.99 -8.49 -9.76
N ALA A 79 4.10 -8.80 -8.47
CA ALA A 79 4.13 -10.15 -7.94
C ALA A 79 3.30 -10.26 -6.65
N GLY A 80 3.19 -11.46 -6.09
CA GLY A 80 2.42 -11.73 -4.87
C GLY A 80 0.99 -12.20 -5.15
N ILE A 81 0.40 -12.92 -4.18
CA ILE A 81 -0.96 -13.47 -4.30
C ILE A 81 -1.98 -12.35 -4.17
N GLY A 82 -2.95 -12.29 -5.10
CA GLY A 82 -3.95 -11.22 -5.13
C GLY A 82 -3.42 -9.86 -5.57
N ALA A 83 -2.24 -9.81 -6.19
CA ALA A 83 -1.74 -8.59 -6.81
C ALA A 83 -2.56 -8.21 -8.06
N ASP A 84 -2.86 -6.92 -8.21
CA ASP A 84 -3.45 -6.39 -9.44
C ASP A 84 -2.33 -6.14 -10.45
N THR A 85 -2.28 -6.96 -11.50
CA THR A 85 -1.28 -6.87 -12.57
C THR A 85 -1.61 -5.81 -13.62
N ALA A 86 -2.86 -5.34 -13.69
CA ALA A 86 -3.29 -4.24 -14.55
C ALA A 86 -3.04 -2.86 -13.91
N LYS A 87 -2.88 -2.81 -12.58
CA LYS A 87 -2.50 -1.60 -11.84
C LYS A 87 -1.20 -1.01 -12.38
N LYS A 88 -1.28 0.25 -12.80
CA LYS A 88 -0.12 1.06 -13.14
C LYS A 88 0.52 1.68 -11.89
N PHE A 89 1.84 1.79 -11.95
CA PHE A 89 2.69 2.49 -10.98
C PHE A 89 3.45 3.60 -11.71
N ASN A 90 3.74 4.70 -11.02
CA ASN A 90 4.32 5.90 -11.61
C ASN A 90 5.82 5.99 -11.33
N PHE A 91 6.62 6.28 -12.36
CA PHE A 91 8.08 6.36 -12.31
C PHE A 91 8.53 7.73 -12.80
N THR A 92 9.08 8.55 -11.90
CA THR A 92 9.69 9.83 -12.26
C THR A 92 11.15 9.61 -12.67
N VAL A 93 11.56 10.19 -13.80
CA VAL A 93 12.89 9.99 -14.39
C VAL A 93 13.67 11.31 -14.34
N THR A 94 14.75 11.34 -13.55
CA THR A 94 15.65 12.49 -13.44
C THR A 94 16.96 12.19 -14.16
N PHE A 95 17.40 13.11 -15.03
CA PHE A 95 18.71 13.10 -15.68
C PHE A 95 19.57 14.29 -15.26
N SER A 96 20.89 14.08 -15.21
CA SER A 96 21.91 15.13 -15.14
C SER A 96 22.91 14.94 -16.29
N GLY A 97 23.36 16.05 -16.90
CA GLY A 97 24.13 16.01 -18.15
C GLY A 97 23.31 15.74 -19.42
N ALA A 98 22.00 15.50 -19.29
CA ALA A 98 21.07 15.26 -20.39
C ALA A 98 19.77 16.07 -20.19
N SER A 99 19.81 17.35 -20.60
CA SER A 99 18.69 18.31 -20.46
C SER A 99 17.72 18.33 -21.64
N GLY A 100 17.94 17.48 -22.65
CA GLY A 100 17.07 17.37 -23.82
C GLY A 100 15.75 16.66 -23.54
N SER A 101 14.96 16.51 -24.60
CA SER A 101 13.88 15.52 -24.67
C SER A 101 14.35 14.37 -25.55
N TYR A 102 14.13 13.15 -25.07
CA TYR A 102 14.62 11.91 -25.66
C TYR A 102 13.44 11.05 -26.10
N HIS A 103 13.56 10.38 -27.24
CA HIS A 103 12.57 9.41 -27.69
C HIS A 103 12.64 8.15 -26.83
N TYR A 104 11.50 7.48 -26.69
CA TYR A 104 11.45 6.15 -26.10
C TYR A 104 10.53 5.22 -26.89
N THR A 105 10.87 3.94 -26.87
CA THR A 105 9.99 2.85 -27.35
C THR A 105 9.31 2.16 -26.16
N GLY A 106 8.04 1.78 -26.35
CA GLY A 106 7.22 1.18 -25.32
C GLY A 106 7.00 -0.32 -25.52
N ASN A 107 7.12 -1.11 -24.44
CA ASN A 107 6.63 -2.48 -24.40
C ASN A 107 5.35 -2.53 -23.56
N GLY A 108 4.22 -2.85 -24.21
CA GLY A 108 2.89 -2.82 -23.59
C GLY A 108 2.33 -1.41 -23.33
N VAL A 109 3.09 -0.36 -23.65
CA VAL A 109 2.67 1.06 -23.66
C VAL A 109 3.02 1.69 -25.01
N PRO A 110 2.39 2.81 -25.42
CA PRO A 110 2.77 3.53 -26.64
C PRO A 110 4.19 4.11 -26.56
N ASP A 111 4.81 4.34 -27.72
CA ASP A 111 6.05 5.11 -27.87
C ASP A 111 5.82 6.60 -27.55
N GLY A 112 6.90 7.34 -27.26
CA GLY A 112 6.78 8.75 -26.91
C GLY A 112 8.11 9.49 -26.75
N THR A 113 8.09 10.58 -25.97
CA THR A 113 9.26 11.37 -25.59
C THR A 113 9.25 11.68 -24.09
N ILE A 114 10.43 11.89 -23.52
CA ILE A 114 10.64 12.13 -22.09
C ILE A 114 11.82 13.09 -21.87
N LYS A 115 11.72 14.00 -20.90
CA LYS A 115 12.81 14.88 -20.41
C LYS A 115 13.04 14.65 -18.92
N SER A 116 14.13 15.22 -18.39
CA SER A 116 14.42 15.20 -16.94
C SER A 116 13.26 15.80 -16.12
N GLY A 117 12.74 15.04 -15.16
CA GLY A 117 11.63 15.40 -14.29
C GLY A 117 10.24 14.90 -14.73
N ASP A 118 10.13 14.27 -15.90
CA ASP A 118 8.87 13.66 -16.36
C ASP A 118 8.57 12.33 -15.67
N THR A 119 7.32 11.88 -15.78
CA THR A 119 6.82 10.63 -15.19
C THR A 119 6.18 9.73 -16.24
N ILE A 120 6.47 8.42 -16.18
CA ILE A 120 5.83 7.36 -16.98
C ILE A 120 5.04 6.41 -16.07
N SER A 121 4.01 5.73 -16.61
CA SER A 121 3.12 4.85 -15.83
C SER A 121 3.08 3.42 -16.37
N LEU A 122 3.62 2.45 -15.62
CA LEU A 122 3.79 1.05 -16.05
C LEU A 122 3.03 0.06 -15.16
N ALA A 123 2.34 -0.89 -15.78
CA ALA A 123 1.73 -2.07 -15.16
C ALA A 123 2.67 -3.30 -15.26
N HIS A 124 2.21 -4.48 -14.86
CA HIS A 124 3.03 -5.69 -14.89
C HIS A 124 3.50 -6.05 -16.31
N GLY A 125 4.80 -6.33 -16.45
CA GLY A 125 5.42 -6.78 -17.69
C GLY A 125 5.70 -5.64 -18.69
N GLN A 126 5.29 -4.41 -18.37
CA GLN A 126 5.52 -3.25 -19.22
C GLN A 126 6.93 -2.68 -18.99
N SER A 127 7.51 -2.13 -20.05
CA SER A 127 8.80 -1.44 -20.00
C SER A 127 8.87 -0.30 -21.02
N VAL A 128 9.84 0.58 -20.83
CA VAL A 128 10.12 1.72 -21.71
C VAL A 128 11.62 1.82 -21.92
N THR A 129 12.08 1.87 -23.16
CA THR A 129 13.50 2.04 -23.50
C THR A 129 13.73 3.43 -24.07
N ILE A 130 14.36 4.29 -23.28
CA ILE A 130 14.72 5.68 -23.61
C ILE A 130 16.05 5.63 -24.37
N THR A 131 16.07 6.16 -25.59
CA THR A 131 17.20 6.01 -26.50
C THR A 131 17.98 7.30 -26.71
N GLY A 132 19.26 7.17 -27.07
CA GLY A 132 20.08 8.31 -27.49
C GLY A 132 20.50 9.24 -26.34
N LEU A 133 20.56 8.75 -25.09
CA LEU A 133 21.05 9.55 -23.97
C LEU A 133 22.57 9.77 -24.09
N PRO A 134 23.10 10.98 -23.82
CA PRO A 134 24.53 11.26 -23.92
C PRO A 134 25.38 10.37 -22.98
N VAL A 135 26.48 9.82 -23.48
CA VAL A 135 27.46 9.12 -22.64
C VAL A 135 28.02 10.06 -21.56
N GLY A 136 28.11 9.55 -20.33
CA GLY A 136 28.51 10.33 -19.16
C GLY A 136 27.37 11.08 -18.47
N ALA A 137 26.19 11.18 -19.06
CA ALA A 137 24.99 11.62 -18.35
C ALA A 137 24.65 10.62 -17.22
N THR A 138 24.15 11.11 -16.10
CA THR A 138 23.65 10.27 -15.01
C THR A 138 22.13 10.29 -14.96
N TYR A 139 21.55 9.20 -14.48
CA TYR A 139 20.10 9.04 -14.32
C TYR A 139 19.74 8.57 -12.92
N GLN A 140 18.52 8.89 -12.49
CA GLN A 140 17.84 8.31 -11.34
C GLN A 140 16.36 8.16 -11.68
N VAL A 141 15.82 6.97 -11.42
CA VAL A 141 14.40 6.64 -11.56
C VAL A 141 13.83 6.38 -10.16
N THR A 142 12.71 6.99 -9.83
CA THR A 142 12.02 6.81 -8.55
C THR A 142 10.56 6.41 -8.77
N GLU A 143 10.11 5.36 -8.11
CA GLU A 143 8.71 4.95 -8.12
C GLU A 143 7.90 5.65 -7.02
N GLU A 144 6.64 5.98 -7.31
CA GLU A 144 5.67 6.45 -6.32
C GLU A 144 5.42 5.39 -5.21
N ASN A 145 5.27 5.83 -3.96
CA ASN A 145 5.24 4.94 -2.80
C ASN A 145 4.00 4.00 -2.77
N ALA A 146 4.19 2.77 -3.26
CA ALA A 146 3.18 1.71 -3.25
C ALA A 146 3.04 1.00 -1.89
N SER A 147 3.88 1.27 -0.89
CA SER A 147 3.88 0.57 0.40
C SER A 147 2.61 0.83 1.22
N ALA A 148 2.07 2.04 1.15
CA ALA A 148 0.76 2.39 1.72
C ALA A 148 -0.41 1.62 1.08
N GLN A 149 -0.18 0.94 -0.06
CA GLN A 149 -1.15 0.15 -0.81
C GLN A 149 -0.93 -1.36 -0.60
N GLY A 150 -0.08 -1.75 0.37
CA GLY A 150 0.19 -3.14 0.75
C GLY A 150 1.11 -3.88 -0.22
N TYR A 151 2.12 -3.20 -0.78
CA TYR A 151 3.18 -3.79 -1.60
C TYR A 151 4.55 -3.61 -0.92
N SER A 152 5.43 -4.60 -0.99
CA SER A 152 6.87 -4.36 -0.87
C SER A 152 7.37 -3.83 -2.21
N VAL A 153 8.28 -2.85 -2.18
CA VAL A 153 8.86 -2.19 -3.37
C VAL A 153 10.36 -2.45 -3.40
N GLU A 154 10.83 -3.09 -4.46
CA GLU A 154 12.25 -3.37 -4.71
C GLU A 154 12.69 -2.75 -6.04
N SER A 155 13.94 -2.28 -6.13
CA SER A 155 14.51 -1.78 -7.39
C SER A 155 15.97 -2.19 -7.57
N ALA A 156 16.37 -2.38 -8.82
CA ALA A 156 17.73 -2.69 -9.23
C ALA A 156 18.15 -1.80 -10.41
N GLY A 157 19.34 -1.21 -10.34
CA GLY A 157 19.85 -0.30 -11.37
C GLY A 157 19.08 1.02 -11.51
N SER A 158 18.32 1.41 -10.48
CA SER A 158 17.47 2.61 -10.44
C SER A 158 18.25 3.93 -10.53
N SER A 159 19.57 3.94 -10.40
CA SER A 159 20.44 5.05 -10.79
C SER A 159 21.76 4.56 -11.40
N GLY A 160 22.42 5.42 -12.17
CA GLY A 160 23.69 5.09 -12.82
C GLY A 160 24.16 6.13 -13.85
N THR A 161 25.19 5.76 -14.62
CA THR A 161 25.79 6.60 -15.68
C THR A 161 25.66 5.93 -17.05
N ILE A 162 25.22 6.68 -18.06
CA ILE A 162 25.04 6.20 -19.43
C ILE A 162 26.40 5.92 -20.10
N SER A 163 26.47 4.81 -20.84
CA SER A 163 27.67 4.29 -21.51
C SER A 163 27.31 3.68 -22.87
N SER A 164 28.12 3.93 -23.91
CA SER A 164 27.89 3.41 -25.26
C SER A 164 28.34 1.96 -25.46
N SER A 165 28.95 1.35 -24.44
CA SER A 165 29.36 -0.06 -24.42
C SER A 165 28.40 -0.98 -23.67
N GLN A 166 27.38 -0.43 -22.99
CA GLN A 166 26.44 -1.19 -22.19
C GLN A 166 25.16 -0.38 -21.92
N ASP A 167 24.02 -0.93 -22.29
CA ASP A 167 22.69 -0.40 -21.96
C ASP A 167 22.44 -0.44 -20.44
N ARG A 168 21.58 0.47 -19.98
CA ARG A 168 21.18 0.55 -18.57
C ARG A 168 19.77 0.03 -18.37
N THR A 169 19.54 -0.59 -17.22
CA THR A 169 18.22 -1.11 -16.83
C THR A 169 17.90 -0.69 -15.40
N ALA A 170 16.81 0.05 -15.23
CA ALA A 170 16.17 0.33 -13.95
C ALA A 170 14.93 -0.57 -13.81
N ALA A 171 15.12 -1.73 -13.17
CA ALA A 171 14.06 -2.71 -12.95
C ALA A 171 13.40 -2.51 -11.59
N PHE A 172 12.06 -2.53 -11.55
CA PHE A 172 11.27 -2.36 -10.33
C PHE A 172 10.31 -3.53 -10.12
N THR A 173 10.22 -4.02 -8.89
CA THR A 173 9.36 -5.15 -8.52
C THR A 173 8.46 -4.76 -7.35
N ASN A 174 7.14 -4.81 -7.54
CA ASN A 174 6.18 -4.66 -6.45
C ASN A 174 5.57 -6.01 -6.08
N THR A 175 5.88 -6.49 -4.88
CA THR A 175 5.32 -7.74 -4.35
C THR A 175 4.15 -7.41 -3.42
N LYS A 176 2.92 -7.74 -3.82
CA LYS A 176 1.73 -7.60 -2.97
C LYS A 176 1.94 -8.45 -1.72
N LEU A 177 1.89 -7.81 -0.56
CA LEU A 177 2.00 -8.50 0.71
C LEU A 177 0.71 -9.29 0.97
N PRO A 178 0.81 -10.52 1.50
CA PRO A 178 -0.37 -11.28 1.88
C PRO A 178 -1.11 -10.55 2.99
N ILE A 179 -2.44 -10.46 2.87
CA ILE A 179 -3.28 -9.94 3.94
C ILE A 179 -3.31 -10.99 5.05
N SER A 180 -2.59 -10.74 6.15
CA SER A 180 -2.82 -11.44 7.42
C SER A 180 -4.30 -11.37 7.76
N THR A 181 -4.91 -12.52 8.08
CA THR A 181 -6.31 -12.55 8.54
C THR A 181 -6.43 -13.29 9.86
N GLY A 182 -7.41 -12.86 10.66
CA GLY A 182 -7.84 -13.55 11.86
C GLY A 182 -9.31 -13.99 11.76
N ARG A 183 -9.88 -14.33 12.91
CA ARG A 183 -11.25 -14.85 13.05
C ARG A 183 -11.94 -14.25 14.27
N LEU A 184 -13.26 -14.17 14.22
CA LEU A 184 -14.11 -13.74 15.35
C LEU A 184 -15.24 -14.77 15.57
N THR A 185 -15.23 -15.47 16.70
CA THR A 185 -16.39 -16.24 17.16
C THR A 185 -17.36 -15.34 17.93
N ILE A 186 -18.65 -15.47 17.66
CA ILE A 186 -19.74 -14.91 18.47
C ILE A 186 -20.52 -16.10 19.03
N SER A 187 -20.66 -16.17 20.35
CA SER A 187 -21.25 -17.31 21.05
C SER A 187 -22.31 -16.87 22.06
N LYS A 188 -23.45 -17.56 22.10
CA LYS A 188 -24.55 -17.26 23.00
C LYS A 188 -24.72 -18.33 24.09
N THR A 189 -24.87 -17.87 25.33
CA THR A 189 -25.37 -18.63 26.47
C THR A 189 -26.65 -18.00 27.00
N VAL A 190 -27.61 -18.81 27.43
CA VAL A 190 -28.83 -18.41 28.14
C VAL A 190 -28.86 -19.11 29.50
N THR A 191 -29.28 -18.40 30.55
CA THR A 191 -29.39 -18.93 31.91
C THR A 191 -30.69 -18.47 32.57
N GLY A 192 -31.03 -19.06 33.73
CA GLY A 192 -32.23 -18.75 34.49
C GLY A 192 -33.26 -19.88 34.48
N GLN A 193 -33.94 -20.09 35.60
CA GLN A 193 -34.98 -21.11 35.73
C GLN A 193 -36.20 -20.70 34.90
N GLY A 194 -36.54 -21.47 33.86
CA GLY A 194 -37.68 -21.20 32.98
C GLY A 194 -37.34 -20.33 31.75
N ALA A 195 -36.07 -20.05 31.49
CA ALA A 195 -35.65 -19.38 30.26
C ALA A 195 -36.00 -20.21 28.99
N ASP A 196 -36.34 -19.53 27.89
CA ASP A 196 -36.49 -20.17 26.58
C ASP A 196 -35.13 -20.29 25.89
N PHE A 197 -34.50 -21.44 26.03
CA PHE A 197 -33.22 -21.78 25.40
C PHE A 197 -33.30 -21.83 23.86
N THR A 198 -34.50 -21.90 23.26
CA THR A 198 -34.70 -21.86 21.80
C THR A 198 -34.86 -20.44 21.24
N LYS A 199 -35.09 -19.45 22.11
CA LYS A 199 -35.23 -18.03 21.73
C LYS A 199 -33.95 -17.53 21.07
N LYS A 200 -34.08 -17.00 19.85
CA LYS A 200 -32.95 -16.39 19.13
C LYS A 200 -32.78 -14.91 19.46
N PHE A 201 -31.60 -14.56 19.92
CA PHE A 201 -31.16 -13.21 20.24
C PHE A 201 -30.42 -12.60 19.03
N LYS A 202 -30.66 -11.32 18.75
CA LYS A 202 -30.07 -10.61 17.60
C LYS A 202 -28.75 -9.95 17.98
N PHE A 203 -27.70 -10.28 17.25
CA PHE A 203 -26.37 -9.66 17.34
C PHE A 203 -26.11 -8.84 16.08
N THR A 204 -25.62 -7.62 16.22
CA THR A 204 -25.15 -6.76 15.12
C THR A 204 -23.64 -6.59 15.25
N VAL A 205 -22.92 -6.77 14.14
CA VAL A 205 -21.45 -6.72 14.10
C VAL A 205 -20.99 -5.51 13.29
N THR A 206 -20.15 -4.68 13.87
CA THR A 206 -19.52 -3.55 13.18
C THR A 206 -18.04 -3.82 13.04
N PHE A 207 -17.48 -3.52 11.88
CA PHE A 207 -16.05 -3.51 11.60
C PHE A 207 -15.62 -2.12 11.14
N THR A 208 -14.49 -1.64 11.65
CA THR A 208 -13.84 -0.39 11.21
C THR A 208 -12.95 -0.67 10.00
N ASP A 209 -13.01 0.20 8.99
CA ASP A 209 -12.21 0.17 7.75
C ASP A 209 -12.24 -1.16 6.95
N ALA A 210 -13.26 -1.99 7.20
CA ALA A 210 -13.48 -3.30 6.60
C ALA A 210 -14.86 -3.34 5.90
N PRO A 211 -14.99 -2.80 4.68
CA PRO A 211 -16.27 -2.64 3.98
C PRO A 211 -16.81 -3.94 3.36
N ASP A 212 -15.96 -4.97 3.24
CA ASP A 212 -16.27 -6.21 2.54
C ASP A 212 -17.22 -7.15 3.30
N ALA A 213 -17.64 -8.22 2.62
CA ALA A 213 -18.52 -9.25 3.17
C ALA A 213 -17.70 -10.49 3.56
N TYR A 214 -17.60 -10.77 4.86
CA TYR A 214 -16.76 -11.82 5.41
C TYR A 214 -17.54 -13.13 5.62
N PRO A 215 -17.03 -14.29 5.20
CA PRO A 215 -17.71 -15.57 5.37
C PRO A 215 -17.72 -16.02 6.84
N TYR A 216 -18.85 -16.56 7.28
CA TYR A 216 -19.00 -17.18 8.59
C TYR A 216 -19.60 -18.59 8.50
N THR A 217 -19.29 -19.41 9.50
CA THR A 217 -19.80 -20.77 9.68
C THR A 217 -20.09 -21.05 11.16
N GLY A 218 -20.88 -22.08 11.47
CA GLY A 218 -21.31 -22.39 12.83
C GLY A 218 -22.66 -23.11 12.80
N VAL A 219 -23.62 -22.69 13.63
CA VAL A 219 -25.01 -23.16 13.52
C VAL A 219 -25.67 -22.82 12.17
N SER A 220 -25.16 -21.77 11.52
CA SER A 220 -25.50 -21.38 10.15
C SER A 220 -24.25 -20.93 9.41
N ALA A 221 -24.34 -20.79 8.09
CA ALA A 221 -23.26 -20.28 7.25
C ALA A 221 -23.78 -19.20 6.31
N GLY A 222 -22.93 -18.23 5.99
CA GLY A 222 -23.28 -17.07 5.15
C GLY A 222 -22.14 -16.07 5.07
N THR A 223 -22.46 -14.82 4.71
CA THR A 223 -21.52 -13.70 4.72
C THR A 223 -22.08 -12.52 5.51
N LEU A 224 -21.19 -11.72 6.10
CA LEU A 224 -21.53 -10.58 6.95
C LEU A 224 -20.68 -9.35 6.56
N ARG A 225 -21.33 -8.21 6.28
CA ARG A 225 -20.67 -6.89 6.18
C ARG A 225 -20.72 -6.17 7.54
N SER A 226 -19.92 -5.13 7.70
CA SER A 226 -20.06 -4.17 8.80
C SER A 226 -21.50 -3.62 8.87
N GLY A 227 -22.10 -3.61 10.07
CA GLY A 227 -23.51 -3.30 10.31
C GLY A 227 -24.48 -4.48 10.09
N GLY A 228 -24.00 -5.64 9.64
CA GLY A 228 -24.81 -6.85 9.47
C GLY A 228 -25.20 -7.50 10.80
N SER A 229 -26.25 -8.33 10.78
CA SER A 229 -26.74 -9.03 11.97
C SER A 229 -26.86 -10.55 11.80
N VAL A 230 -26.76 -11.28 12.91
CA VAL A 230 -27.05 -12.72 13.03
C VAL A 230 -27.99 -13.00 14.21
N LEU A 231 -28.53 -14.22 14.25
CA LEU A 231 -29.48 -14.69 15.27
C LEU A 231 -28.96 -15.98 15.91
N LEU A 232 -28.75 -15.98 17.24
CA LEU A 232 -28.25 -17.12 18.01
C LEU A 232 -29.18 -17.44 19.20
N ALA A 233 -29.50 -18.71 19.39
CA ALA A 233 -30.15 -19.27 20.58
C ALA A 233 -29.11 -19.79 21.60
N ASP A 234 -29.53 -20.49 22.66
CA ASP A 234 -28.58 -21.04 23.64
C ASP A 234 -27.61 -22.07 23.02
N GLY A 235 -26.35 -22.02 23.44
CA GLY A 235 -25.26 -22.84 22.90
C GLY A 235 -24.88 -22.56 21.44
N GLU A 236 -25.67 -21.77 20.71
CA GLU A 236 -25.40 -21.45 19.32
C GLU A 236 -24.21 -20.47 19.19
N SER A 237 -23.41 -20.68 18.15
CA SER A 237 -22.31 -19.80 17.79
C SER A 237 -22.07 -19.75 16.28
N ILE A 238 -21.41 -18.69 15.84
CA ILE A 238 -20.79 -18.58 14.52
C ILE A 238 -19.36 -18.09 14.65
N THR A 239 -18.51 -18.42 13.67
CA THR A 239 -17.15 -17.92 13.52
C THR A 239 -17.01 -17.24 12.16
N ILE A 240 -16.77 -15.92 12.20
CA ILE A 240 -16.45 -15.10 11.04
C ILE A 240 -14.96 -15.28 10.72
N THR A 241 -14.62 -15.42 9.44
CA THR A 241 -13.29 -15.79 8.96
C THR A 241 -12.81 -14.87 7.82
N GLY A 242 -11.50 -14.79 7.62
CA GLY A 242 -10.91 -13.93 6.58
C GLY A 242 -10.95 -12.43 6.92
N LEU A 243 -11.17 -12.08 8.19
CA LEU A 243 -11.13 -10.69 8.67
C LEU A 243 -9.67 -10.19 8.65
N PRO A 244 -9.34 -9.07 7.98
CA PRO A 244 -7.98 -8.55 7.95
C PRO A 244 -7.43 -8.23 9.34
N GLU A 245 -6.12 -8.41 9.52
CA GLU A 245 -5.39 -7.94 10.70
C GLU A 245 -5.49 -6.42 10.85
N GLY A 246 -5.58 -5.94 12.10
CA GLY A 246 -5.75 -4.53 12.43
C GLY A 246 -7.20 -4.05 12.42
N VAL A 247 -8.14 -4.82 11.87
CA VAL A 247 -9.57 -4.48 11.89
C VAL A 247 -10.08 -4.46 13.33
N GLN A 248 -10.62 -3.31 13.73
CA GLN A 248 -11.36 -3.17 14.98
C GLN A 248 -12.79 -3.68 14.77
N TYR A 249 -13.33 -4.39 15.76
CA TYR A 249 -14.69 -4.90 15.73
C TYR A 249 -15.47 -4.51 16.98
N THR A 250 -16.79 -4.39 16.84
CA THR A 250 -17.75 -4.40 17.94
C THR A 250 -18.91 -5.34 17.62
N VAL A 251 -19.45 -5.97 18.65
CA VAL A 251 -20.65 -6.80 18.60
C VAL A 251 -21.64 -6.24 19.62
N ALA A 252 -22.85 -5.92 19.16
CA ALA A 252 -23.93 -5.42 20.01
C ALA A 252 -25.12 -6.40 19.95
N GLU A 253 -25.57 -6.87 21.11
CA GLU A 253 -26.86 -7.54 21.22
C GLU A 253 -27.99 -6.49 21.25
N ALA A 254 -29.18 -6.83 20.74
CA ALA A 254 -30.37 -6.01 20.93
C ALA A 254 -30.84 -6.02 22.40
N ASP A 255 -31.59 -5.01 22.81
CA ASP A 255 -32.17 -4.94 24.17
C ASP A 255 -33.36 -5.89 24.33
N TYR A 256 -33.25 -6.81 25.29
CA TYR A 256 -34.28 -7.79 25.68
C TYR A 256 -34.73 -7.63 27.15
N THR A 257 -34.43 -6.51 27.81
CA THR A 257 -34.81 -6.25 29.21
C THR A 257 -36.33 -6.29 29.42
N LYS A 258 -37.10 -5.79 28.45
CA LYS A 258 -38.57 -5.87 28.42
C LYS A 258 -39.13 -7.30 28.30
N GLU A 259 -38.29 -8.28 28.00
CA GLU A 259 -38.63 -9.71 27.94
C GLU A 259 -38.07 -10.50 29.14
N GLY A 260 -37.64 -9.80 30.21
CA GLY A 260 -37.17 -10.41 31.46
C GLY A 260 -35.71 -10.89 31.44
N TYR A 261 -34.91 -10.52 30.43
CA TYR A 261 -33.50 -10.90 30.31
C TYR A 261 -32.56 -9.77 30.73
N THR A 262 -31.60 -10.07 31.59
CA THR A 262 -30.40 -9.24 31.77
C THR A 262 -29.27 -9.79 30.90
N SER A 263 -28.55 -8.91 30.19
CA SER A 263 -27.47 -9.28 29.27
C SER A 263 -26.10 -8.93 29.84
N SER A 264 -25.11 -9.77 29.56
CA SER A 264 -23.70 -9.57 29.93
C SER A 264 -22.79 -10.10 28.83
N SER A 265 -21.59 -9.55 28.67
CA SER A 265 -20.68 -9.95 27.60
C SER A 265 -19.20 -9.84 27.96
N THR A 266 -18.38 -10.60 27.24
CA THR A 266 -16.91 -10.59 27.31
C THR A 266 -16.37 -10.61 25.88
N GLY A 267 -15.39 -9.75 25.58
CA GLY A 267 -14.83 -9.66 24.22
C GLY A 267 -15.78 -9.05 23.18
N ALA A 268 -16.82 -8.32 23.60
CA ALA A 268 -17.77 -7.67 22.70
C ALA A 268 -17.16 -6.57 21.81
N ALA A 269 -15.92 -6.14 22.08
CA ALA A 269 -15.15 -5.27 21.20
C ALA A 269 -13.66 -5.64 21.27
N GLY A 270 -12.92 -5.41 20.19
CA GLY A 270 -11.49 -5.70 20.14
C GLY A 270 -10.86 -5.46 18.77
N CYS A 271 -9.68 -6.03 18.56
CA CYS A 271 -8.92 -5.97 17.31
C CYS A 271 -8.66 -7.39 16.77
N ILE A 272 -8.63 -7.55 15.45
CA ILE A 272 -8.28 -8.80 14.78
C ILE A 272 -6.76 -8.88 14.58
N TYR A 273 -6.15 -9.98 15.02
CA TYR A 273 -4.71 -10.25 14.90
C TYR A 273 -4.46 -11.41 13.92
N ALA A 274 -3.29 -11.43 13.25
CA ALA A 274 -2.89 -12.48 12.31
C ALA A 274 -3.06 -13.90 12.88
N ASN A 275 -3.78 -14.75 12.15
CA ASN A 275 -4.03 -16.17 12.46
C ASN A 275 -4.76 -16.44 13.80
N ALA A 276 -5.07 -15.40 14.58
CA ALA A 276 -5.71 -15.52 15.88
C ALA A 276 -7.20 -15.85 15.76
N LEU A 277 -7.77 -16.33 16.88
CA LEU A 277 -9.20 -16.33 17.11
C LEU A 277 -9.51 -15.32 18.21
N GLN A 278 -10.46 -14.43 17.94
CA GLN A 278 -11.11 -13.57 18.92
C GLN A 278 -12.48 -14.16 19.26
N THR A 279 -12.99 -13.90 20.46
CA THR A 279 -14.29 -14.43 20.91
C THR A 279 -15.09 -13.34 21.62
N ALA A 280 -16.30 -13.08 21.11
CA ALA A 280 -17.32 -12.27 21.75
C ALA A 280 -18.40 -13.19 22.34
N SER A 281 -18.35 -13.42 23.65
CA SER A 281 -19.32 -14.25 24.37
C SER A 281 -20.40 -13.39 25.02
N PHE A 282 -21.66 -13.78 24.87
CA PHE A 282 -22.82 -13.10 25.45
C PHE A 282 -23.65 -14.08 26.28
N THR A 283 -23.95 -13.71 27.53
CA THR A 283 -24.76 -14.50 28.46
C THR A 283 -26.00 -13.71 28.87
N ASN A 284 -27.19 -14.23 28.56
CA ASN A 284 -28.45 -13.64 29.04
C ASN A 284 -29.04 -14.47 30.17
N ASN A 285 -29.28 -13.84 31.30
CA ASN A 285 -29.98 -14.47 32.41
C ASN A 285 -31.45 -14.01 32.44
N TRP A 286 -32.37 -14.95 32.32
CA TRP A 286 -33.80 -14.70 32.54
C TRP A 286 -34.14 -14.63 34.03
N ASN A 287 -35.03 -13.71 34.41
CA ASN A 287 -35.54 -13.61 35.78
C ASN A 287 -37.02 -13.21 35.80
N SER A 288 -37.88 -14.15 36.22
CA SER A 288 -39.33 -13.96 36.38
C SER A 288 -39.72 -12.81 37.32
N ALA A 289 -38.85 -12.39 38.24
CA ALA A 289 -39.13 -11.28 39.14
C ALA A 289 -39.29 -9.91 38.44
N MET A 290 -38.76 -9.74 37.21
CA MET A 290 -38.93 -8.50 36.43
C MET A 290 -40.24 -8.48 35.62
N ASP A 291 -40.75 -9.63 35.22
CA ASP A 291 -42.03 -9.78 34.51
C ASP A 291 -43.21 -9.30 35.39
N GLN A 292 -43.17 -9.66 36.68
CA GLN A 292 -44.23 -9.36 37.66
C GLN A 292 -44.38 -7.86 38.00
N LEU A 293 -43.44 -6.99 37.64
CA LEU A 293 -43.53 -5.55 37.89
C LEU A 293 -44.40 -4.79 36.87
N SER A 294 -44.86 -5.46 35.80
CA SER A 294 -45.59 -4.82 34.69
C SER A 294 -47.13 -4.87 34.83
N VAL A 295 -47.66 -5.40 35.94
CA VAL A 295 -49.12 -5.59 36.14
C VAL A 295 -49.65 -4.62 37.20
N PRO A 296 -50.48 -3.61 36.83
CA PRO A 296 -51.15 -2.76 37.81
C PRO A 296 -52.16 -3.58 38.62
N GLY A 297 -51.99 -3.61 39.95
CA GLY A 297 -52.94 -4.28 40.85
C GLY A 297 -54.33 -3.68 40.77
N GLY A 298 -55.34 -4.50 40.47
CA GLY A 298 -56.74 -4.09 40.55
C GLY A 298 -57.17 -3.71 41.98
N PRO A 299 -58.19 -2.85 42.15
CA PRO A 299 -58.58 -2.36 43.47
C PRO A 299 -59.11 -3.49 44.35
N GLY A 300 -58.51 -3.67 45.54
CA GLY A 300 -58.96 -4.64 46.53
C GLY A 300 -60.33 -4.28 47.11
N THR A 301 -61.22 -5.26 47.23
CA THR A 301 -62.52 -5.10 47.88
C THR A 301 -62.38 -5.01 49.41
N PRO A 302 -63.15 -4.13 50.10
CA PRO A 302 -63.06 -4.00 51.56
C PRO A 302 -63.63 -5.21 52.32
N GLY A 303 -62.93 -5.65 53.36
CA GLY A 303 -63.41 -6.57 54.40
C GLY A 303 -63.24 -5.95 55.79
N ASN A 304 -64.17 -6.21 56.71
CA ASN A 304 -64.29 -5.47 57.98
C ASN A 304 -63.65 -6.18 59.20
N SER A 305 -63.45 -5.42 60.28
CA SER A 305 -62.77 -5.76 61.54
C SER A 305 -63.36 -6.91 62.37
N THR A 306 -62.49 -7.54 63.18
CA THR A 306 -62.77 -7.85 64.61
C THR A 306 -61.48 -7.66 65.44
N ASP A 307 -61.63 -7.18 66.68
CA ASP A 307 -60.55 -6.70 67.56
C ASP A 307 -59.83 -7.78 68.42
N ASN A 308 -58.63 -7.43 68.92
CA ASN A 308 -58.15 -7.51 70.33
C ASN A 308 -56.63 -7.16 70.34
N ILE A 309 -56.05 -6.22 71.11
CA ILE A 309 -56.19 -5.69 72.50
C ILE A 309 -55.10 -6.26 73.45
N ASP A 310 -54.41 -5.35 74.14
CA ASP A 310 -53.37 -5.46 75.21
C ASP A 310 -52.00 -6.10 74.82
N ASP A 311 -50.85 -5.78 75.47
CA ASP A 311 -50.55 -5.00 76.69
C ASP A 311 -49.22 -4.18 76.63
N GLU A 312 -48.94 -3.39 77.66
CA GLU A 312 -47.91 -2.35 77.91
C GLU A 312 -46.40 -2.76 77.94
N GLY A 313 -45.49 -1.75 77.91
CA GLY A 313 -44.07 -2.00 78.27
C GLY A 313 -42.97 -0.98 77.88
N VAL A 314 -42.97 0.26 78.43
CA VAL A 314 -41.92 1.30 78.24
C VAL A 314 -41.71 2.03 79.59
N PRO A 315 -40.48 2.26 80.16
CA PRO A 315 -39.60 3.36 79.69
C PRO A 315 -38.06 3.32 79.96
N GLN A 316 -37.34 4.08 79.10
CA GLN A 316 -36.19 4.99 79.34
C GLN A 316 -34.89 4.57 80.09
N GLY A 317 -33.74 4.97 79.50
CA GLY A 317 -32.40 5.06 80.10
C GLY A 317 -31.42 5.82 79.18
N ALA A 318 -30.37 6.44 79.73
CA ALA A 318 -29.46 7.37 79.03
C ALA A 318 -28.06 7.39 79.74
N THR A 319 -26.98 8.06 79.28
CA THR A 319 -26.75 9.06 78.22
C THR A 319 -25.74 8.51 77.15
N ASP A 320 -24.80 9.17 76.44
CA ASP A 320 -24.18 10.52 76.45
C ASP A 320 -23.57 10.93 75.07
N LEU A 321 -22.63 11.88 75.06
CA LEU A 321 -22.10 12.64 73.92
C LEU A 321 -20.66 12.23 73.53
N GLN A 322 -20.29 12.28 72.24
CA GLN A 322 -19.47 13.37 71.64
C GLN A 322 -18.99 13.09 70.20
N GLY A 323 -18.80 14.17 69.43
CA GLY A 323 -18.00 14.20 68.19
C GLY A 323 -16.58 14.79 68.44
N PRO A 324 -15.79 15.15 67.40
CA PRO A 324 -16.26 15.98 66.29
C PRO A 324 -15.76 15.55 64.88
N LYS A 325 -16.01 16.43 63.91
CA LYS A 325 -15.87 16.28 62.45
C LYS A 325 -14.41 16.32 61.95
N ASN A 326 -14.19 15.78 60.75
CA ASN A 326 -13.28 16.35 59.74
C ASN A 326 -13.84 16.12 58.33
N VAL A 327 -13.41 16.93 57.36
CA VAL A 327 -13.93 16.95 55.98
C VAL A 327 -12.75 16.99 55.00
N GLY A 328 -12.84 16.25 53.89
CA GLY A 328 -11.85 16.24 52.81
C GLY A 328 -12.39 15.50 51.58
N GLU A 329 -12.05 15.96 50.38
CA GLU A 329 -12.72 15.58 49.13
C GLU A 329 -11.88 14.63 48.23
N ASN A 330 -12.52 14.14 47.16
CA ASN A 330 -11.93 13.79 45.86
C ASN A 330 -10.87 12.67 45.82
N GLY A 331 -11.33 11.43 45.53
CA GLY A 331 -10.47 10.29 45.19
C GLY A 331 -11.13 9.35 44.18
N MET A 332 -10.62 9.35 42.94
CA MET A 332 -11.06 8.45 41.86
C MET A 332 -10.69 6.99 42.18
N PRO A 333 -11.61 6.01 42.02
CA PRO A 333 -11.30 4.61 42.33
C PRO A 333 -10.34 4.01 41.30
N LYS A 334 -9.15 3.59 41.75
CA LYS A 334 -8.26 2.74 40.96
C LYS A 334 -8.67 1.27 41.11
N THR A 335 -8.48 0.51 40.05
CA THR A 335 -8.71 -0.94 40.02
C THR A 335 -7.56 -1.71 40.66
N GLY A 336 -7.89 -2.87 41.22
CA GLY A 336 -6.93 -3.88 41.66
C GLY A 336 -6.90 -4.09 43.17
N ASP A 337 -7.53 -5.17 43.63
CA ASP A 337 -6.73 -6.23 44.24
C ASP A 337 -7.42 -7.60 44.13
N ASN A 338 -6.63 -8.68 44.11
CA ASN A 338 -7.14 -10.05 44.00
C ASN A 338 -7.43 -10.63 45.39
N GLN A 339 -8.52 -11.39 45.52
CA GLN A 339 -8.64 -12.43 46.55
C GLN A 339 -9.23 -13.71 45.95
N THR A 340 -8.39 -14.74 45.82
CA THR A 340 -8.78 -16.11 45.42
C THR A 340 -9.42 -16.84 46.60
N GLY A 341 -10.65 -17.36 46.43
CA GLY A 341 -11.37 -18.04 47.52
C GLY A 341 -12.51 -18.97 47.08
N GLY A 342 -12.18 -20.09 46.44
CA GLY A 342 -13.16 -21.01 45.83
C GLY A 342 -13.69 -20.52 44.47
N LEU A 343 -14.11 -21.37 43.53
CA LEU A 343 -14.39 -22.81 43.58
C LEU A 343 -13.61 -23.57 42.50
N ALA A 344 -12.44 -24.12 42.84
CA ALA A 344 -11.62 -24.90 41.91
C ALA A 344 -11.81 -26.42 42.10
N LYS A 345 -12.88 -26.98 41.51
CA LYS A 345 -13.09 -28.42 41.25
C LYS A 345 -14.36 -28.62 40.41
N PHE A 346 -14.32 -29.60 39.49
CA PHE A 346 -15.31 -29.87 38.45
C PHE A 346 -15.39 -28.74 37.39
N TRP A 347 -15.24 -28.99 36.08
CA TRP A 347 -15.15 -30.27 35.35
C TRP A 347 -13.75 -30.62 34.83
N LEU A 348 -13.48 -31.93 34.73
CA LEU A 348 -12.39 -32.52 33.97
C LEU A 348 -12.95 -33.81 33.33
N LEU A 349 -12.64 -34.05 32.04
CA LEU A 349 -13.28 -35.05 31.15
C LEU A 349 -14.76 -34.69 30.85
N PHE A 350 -15.33 -34.90 29.65
CA PHE A 350 -14.88 -35.54 28.40
C PHE A 350 -15.23 -34.57 27.22
N PHE A 351 -14.84 -34.77 25.95
CA PHE A 351 -14.16 -35.85 25.24
C PHE A 351 -13.12 -35.27 24.27
N SER A 352 -12.03 -36.01 24.03
CA SER A 352 -11.15 -35.80 22.89
C SER A 352 -11.38 -36.89 21.83
N ILE A 353 -11.51 -36.50 20.55
CA ILE A 353 -11.22 -37.27 19.32
C ILE A 353 -11.30 -36.27 18.15
N ALA A 354 -10.15 -35.93 17.54
CA ALA A 354 -10.01 -35.32 16.19
C ALA A 354 -8.55 -34.97 15.80
N LEU A 355 -7.52 -35.57 16.41
CA LEU A 355 -6.10 -35.25 16.08
C LEU A 355 -5.28 -36.51 15.77
N MET A 356 -5.52 -37.11 14.59
CA MET A 356 -4.61 -38.10 14.00
C MET A 356 -4.75 -38.20 12.47
N ALA A 357 -4.57 -37.07 11.76
CA ALA A 357 -4.70 -37.03 10.30
C ALA A 357 -3.74 -36.07 9.56
N LEU A 358 -2.65 -35.58 10.18
CA LEU A 358 -1.75 -34.60 9.52
C LEU A 358 -0.24 -34.77 9.81
N THR A 359 0.25 -36.01 9.90
CA THR A 359 1.70 -36.30 9.94
C THR A 359 2.16 -37.29 8.87
N ALA A 360 1.25 -38.05 8.25
CA ALA A 360 1.57 -38.96 7.15
C ALA A 360 1.84 -38.26 5.79
N ALA A 361 1.26 -37.07 5.59
CA ALA A 361 1.32 -36.36 4.31
C ALA A 361 2.73 -35.80 3.97
N ASP A 362 3.38 -35.11 4.92
CA ASP A 362 4.70 -34.50 4.67
C ASP A 362 5.78 -35.54 4.40
N LEU A 363 5.76 -36.67 5.12
CA LEU A 363 6.71 -37.77 4.92
C LEU A 363 6.54 -38.45 3.54
N ALA A 364 5.31 -38.53 3.03
CA ALA A 364 5.03 -39.03 1.68
C ALA A 364 5.51 -38.07 0.59
N LEU A 365 5.35 -36.76 0.79
CA LEU A 365 5.80 -35.71 -0.14
C LEU A 365 7.33 -35.63 -0.20
N ARG A 366 8.01 -35.58 0.95
CA ARG A 366 9.49 -35.57 1.02
C ARG A 366 10.11 -36.79 0.30
N LYS A 367 9.48 -37.96 0.37
CA LYS A 367 9.99 -39.17 -0.30
C LYS A 367 9.79 -39.17 -1.83
N LYS A 368 8.79 -38.46 -2.37
CA LYS A 368 8.59 -38.34 -3.83
C LYS A 368 9.61 -37.40 -4.50
N TYR A 369 9.91 -36.26 -3.88
CA TYR A 369 10.84 -35.27 -4.45
C TYR A 369 12.29 -35.78 -4.48
N SER A 370 12.73 -36.54 -3.48
CA SER A 370 14.09 -37.10 -3.43
C SER A 370 14.40 -38.15 -4.52
N ILE A 371 13.40 -38.64 -5.28
CA ILE A 371 13.58 -39.71 -6.28
C ILE A 371 13.61 -39.17 -7.72
N HIS A 372 13.02 -38.00 -7.98
CA HIS A 372 13.00 -37.41 -9.33
C HIS A 372 14.21 -36.50 -9.64
N GLY A 373 14.97 -36.07 -8.64
CA GLY A 373 16.15 -35.22 -8.83
C GLY A 373 17.41 -35.93 -9.36
N ASN A 374 17.32 -37.18 -9.86
CA ASN A 374 18.52 -37.94 -10.22
C ASN A 374 18.30 -39.02 -11.31
N ARG A 375 17.93 -38.61 -12.54
CA ARG A 375 18.11 -39.46 -13.74
C ARG A 375 18.07 -38.70 -15.07
N LYS A 376 19.26 -38.55 -15.66
CA LYS A 376 19.59 -38.03 -17.01
C LYS A 376 19.25 -36.56 -17.25
#